data_AF-M8A1E7-F1
#
_entry.id   AF-M8A1E7-F1
#
_cell.length_a   1.000
_cell.length_b   1.000
_cell.length_c   1.000
_cell.angle_alpha   90.00
_cell.angle_beta   90.00
_cell.angle_gamma   90.00
#
_symmetry.space_group_name_H-M   'P 1'
#
loop_
_entity.id
_entity.type
_entity.pdbx_description
1 polymer ?
#
loop_
_entity_poly.entity_id
_entity_poly.type
_entity_poly.pdbx_seq_one_letter_code
_entity_poly.pdbx_strand_id
1 'polypeptide(L)'
;MIDYGLSYPRSTKGAKLVGFSDSNQTGDIDMRKSMSGVSWQSAKHEETKIKISLGVRRGWSLRLQKLMVQDGCFVEWREMIADAARKGFAGGVAFQWNSHKILTEQLRQEWLEKVQQRRSMPRPTGNRRAPKTPEQRRKIAEAIAAKWLDREYRERVCSAINSYHGTSSGSKVPRKQRTPREPGAKREKKKSIQHRAVSLDDAHAKTAPVKRKKSATPYKDPMAGEKLEMITKIRAQRTALEIEKKEAIERARL
;
A
#
# COMPACT_ATOMS: atom_id res chain seq x y z
N MET A 1 -11.88 -17.29 -39.54
CA MET A 1 -13.30 -17.32 -39.95
C MET A 1 -14.03 -16.23 -39.20
N ILE A 2 -14.38 -15.15 -39.91
CA ILE A 2 -15.64 -14.41 -39.89
C ILE A 2 -15.38 -13.21 -40.80
N ASP A 3 -15.82 -13.33 -42.04
CA ASP A 3 -15.83 -12.31 -43.08
C ASP A 3 -16.98 -11.33 -42.83
N TYR A 4 -16.72 -10.03 -42.96
CA TYR A 4 -17.77 -9.03 -43.17
C TYR A 4 -17.53 -8.34 -44.52
N GLY A 5 -17.95 -9.02 -45.59
CA GLY A 5 -18.14 -8.44 -46.91
C GLY A 5 -19.44 -7.64 -46.96
N LEU A 6 -19.33 -6.33 -47.13
CA LEU A 6 -20.48 -5.46 -47.40
C LEU A 6 -20.82 -5.52 -48.90
N SER A 7 -21.90 -6.24 -49.16
CA SER A 7 -22.59 -6.38 -50.45
C SER A 7 -23.34 -5.10 -50.81
N TYR A 8 -23.07 -4.54 -51.99
CA TYR A 8 -23.90 -3.49 -52.60
C TYR A 8 -24.89 -4.13 -53.58
N PRO A 9 -26.20 -3.83 -53.51
CA PRO A 9 -27.11 -4.22 -54.57
C PRO A 9 -27.02 -3.26 -55.77
N ARG A 10 -26.68 -3.84 -56.93
CA ARG A 10 -27.01 -3.30 -58.26
C ARG A 10 -28.53 -3.18 -58.38
N SER A 11 -29.03 -1.99 -58.64
CA SER A 11 -30.35 -1.80 -59.25
C SER A 11 -30.16 -1.33 -60.69
N THR A 12 -30.56 -2.20 -61.61
CA THR A 12 -30.68 -1.95 -63.05
C THR A 12 -32.16 -2.03 -63.43
N LYS A 13 -32.51 -1.30 -64.50
CA LYS A 13 -33.76 -1.36 -65.28
C LYS A 13 -34.84 -0.36 -64.79
N GLY A 14 -35.51 0.38 -65.66
CA GLY A 14 -35.50 0.36 -67.11
C GLY A 14 -36.28 1.54 -67.68
N ALA A 15 -35.90 1.91 -68.90
CA ALA A 15 -36.66 2.82 -69.74
C ALA A 15 -37.98 2.16 -70.19
N LYS A 16 -39.06 2.95 -70.18
CA LYS A 16 -40.20 2.77 -71.09
C LYS A 16 -40.42 4.08 -71.84
N LEU A 17 -40.24 4.01 -73.15
CA LEU A 17 -40.64 5.01 -74.14
C LEU A 17 -42.15 4.89 -74.37
N VAL A 18 -42.86 6.02 -74.32
CA VAL A 18 -44.08 6.27 -75.09
C VAL A 18 -44.03 7.73 -75.53
N GLY A 19 -44.10 7.97 -76.84
CA GLY A 19 -43.79 9.25 -77.45
C GLY A 19 -44.94 10.26 -77.48
N PHE A 20 -44.59 11.49 -77.83
CA PHE A 20 -45.49 12.46 -78.47
C PHE A 20 -44.66 13.50 -79.22
N SER A 21 -45.13 13.82 -80.42
CA SER A 21 -44.44 14.61 -81.45
C SER A 21 -44.39 16.11 -81.17
N ASP A 22 -43.42 16.73 -81.83
CA ASP A 22 -43.33 18.13 -82.27
C ASP A 22 -43.38 19.23 -81.21
N SER A 23 -42.22 19.84 -80.94
CA SER A 23 -41.93 21.25 -81.32
C SER A 23 -40.68 21.79 -80.60
N ASN A 24 -39.93 22.63 -81.34
CA ASN A 24 -38.86 23.52 -80.88
C ASN A 24 -37.49 22.91 -80.50
N GLN A 25 -36.66 22.73 -81.53
CA GLN A 25 -35.20 22.76 -81.42
C GLN A 25 -34.70 24.21 -81.22
N THR A 26 -34.65 24.69 -79.98
CA THR A 26 -33.73 25.78 -79.60
C THR A 26 -33.60 25.83 -78.07
N GLY A 27 -32.66 25.08 -77.50
CA GLY A 27 -32.38 25.13 -76.06
C GLY A 27 -31.47 24.02 -75.50
N ASP A 28 -31.32 22.89 -76.20
CA ASP A 28 -30.79 21.67 -75.56
C ASP A 28 -29.28 21.41 -75.77
N ILE A 29 -28.60 22.25 -76.55
CA ILE A 29 -27.16 22.09 -76.84
C ILE A 29 -26.28 22.75 -75.75
N ASP A 30 -26.77 23.82 -75.13
CA ASP A 30 -26.01 24.57 -74.11
C ASP A 30 -26.05 23.95 -72.72
N MET A 31 -27.16 23.30 -72.32
CA MET A 31 -27.18 22.58 -71.03
C MET A 31 -26.30 21.32 -71.04
N ARG A 32 -26.24 20.60 -72.17
CA ARG A 32 -25.43 19.38 -72.29
C ARG A 32 -23.93 19.68 -72.36
N LYS A 33 -23.53 20.77 -73.03
CA LYS A 33 -22.15 21.29 -72.98
C LYS A 33 -21.79 21.83 -71.59
N SER A 34 -22.70 22.56 -70.93
CA SER A 34 -22.50 23.07 -69.58
C SER A 34 -22.34 21.95 -68.53
N MET A 35 -23.19 20.93 -68.56
CA MET A 35 -23.07 19.75 -67.67
C MET A 35 -21.76 18.97 -67.88
N SER A 36 -21.27 18.87 -69.12
CA SER A 36 -20.02 18.16 -69.40
C SER A 36 -18.80 18.87 -68.81
N GLY A 37 -18.72 20.21 -68.94
CA GLY A 37 -17.64 21.03 -68.38
C GLY A 37 -17.63 21.01 -66.85
N VAL A 38 -18.81 21.11 -66.23
CA VAL A 38 -18.98 21.01 -64.78
C VAL A 38 -18.59 19.61 -64.26
N SER A 39 -18.89 18.54 -65.00
CA SER A 39 -18.52 17.17 -64.60
C SER A 39 -17.00 16.93 -64.68
N TRP A 40 -16.33 17.45 -65.70
CA TRP A 40 -14.87 17.34 -65.85
C TRP A 40 -14.12 18.12 -64.75
N GLN A 41 -14.59 19.32 -64.43
CA GLN A 41 -14.04 20.13 -63.35
C GLN A 41 -14.29 19.48 -61.98
N SER A 42 -15.49 18.93 -61.77
CA SER A 42 -15.84 18.18 -60.56
C SER A 42 -15.02 16.90 -60.43
N ALA A 43 -14.78 16.16 -61.52
CA ALA A 43 -13.95 14.95 -61.53
C ALA A 43 -12.47 15.26 -61.21
N LYS A 44 -11.91 16.33 -61.79
CA LYS A 44 -10.56 16.83 -61.47
C LYS A 44 -10.43 17.24 -60.00
N HIS A 45 -11.46 17.87 -59.46
CA HIS A 45 -11.52 18.27 -58.05
C HIS A 45 -11.66 17.05 -57.13
N GLU A 46 -12.44 16.04 -57.52
CA GLU A 46 -12.61 14.81 -56.76
C GLU A 46 -11.34 13.95 -56.75
N GLU A 47 -10.64 13.86 -57.88
CA GLU A 47 -9.32 13.22 -57.97
C GLU A 47 -8.30 13.90 -57.05
N THR A 48 -8.34 15.23 -56.97
CA THR A 48 -7.46 16.01 -56.08
C THR A 48 -7.79 15.77 -54.59
N LYS A 49 -9.07 15.76 -54.21
CA LYS A 49 -9.52 15.39 -52.86
C LYS A 49 -9.12 13.96 -52.50
N ILE A 50 -9.28 13.02 -53.43
CA ILE A 50 -8.85 11.63 -53.23
C ILE A 50 -7.35 11.59 -52.97
N LYS A 51 -6.53 12.29 -53.76
CA LYS A 51 -5.08 12.35 -53.59
C LYS A 51 -4.66 12.97 -52.25
N ILE A 52 -5.30 14.06 -51.84
CA ILE A 52 -5.07 14.70 -50.53
C ILE A 52 -5.46 13.74 -49.41
N SER A 53 -6.66 13.14 -49.47
CA SER A 53 -7.14 12.21 -48.44
C SER A 53 -6.26 10.94 -48.33
N LEU A 54 -5.73 10.44 -49.44
CA LEU A 54 -4.76 9.34 -49.47
C LEU A 54 -3.43 9.75 -48.85
N GLY A 55 -2.93 10.95 -49.16
CA GLY A 55 -1.70 11.49 -48.56
C GLY A 55 -1.81 11.67 -47.06
N VAL A 56 -2.93 12.24 -46.59
CA VAL A 56 -3.25 12.38 -45.17
C VAL A 56 -3.32 11.00 -44.50
N ARG A 57 -4.09 10.06 -45.04
CA ARG A 57 -4.17 8.69 -44.48
C ARG A 57 -2.80 8.01 -44.39
N ARG A 58 -1.97 8.13 -45.43
CA ARG A 58 -0.59 7.59 -45.42
C ARG A 58 0.27 8.26 -44.34
N GLY A 59 0.23 9.58 -44.21
CA GLY A 59 0.98 10.32 -43.20
C GLY A 59 0.57 9.97 -41.77
N TRP A 60 -0.74 9.88 -41.52
CA TRP A 60 -1.27 9.44 -40.22
C TRP A 60 -0.89 8.00 -39.89
N SER A 61 -0.95 7.10 -40.88
CA SER A 61 -0.54 5.70 -40.71
C SER A 61 0.93 5.57 -40.32
N LEU A 62 1.83 6.28 -41.02
CA LEU A 62 3.27 6.31 -40.71
C LEU A 62 3.54 6.90 -39.33
N ARG A 63 2.83 7.97 -38.95
CA ARG A 63 2.96 8.57 -37.62
C ARG A 63 2.51 7.62 -36.51
N LEU A 64 1.40 6.92 -36.72
CA LEU A 64 0.88 5.92 -35.78
C LEU A 64 1.85 4.75 -35.64
N GLN A 65 2.40 4.24 -36.74
CA GLN A 65 3.39 3.18 -36.73
C GLN A 65 4.64 3.58 -35.91
N LYS A 66 5.14 4.80 -36.11
CA LYS A 66 6.27 5.32 -35.33
C LYS A 66 5.94 5.41 -33.84
N LEU A 67 4.73 5.84 -33.50
CA LEU A 67 4.27 5.91 -32.12
C LEU A 67 4.19 4.51 -31.49
N MET A 68 3.64 3.52 -32.20
CA MET A 68 3.57 2.13 -31.74
C MET A 68 4.96 1.54 -31.46
N VAL A 69 5.96 1.85 -32.30
CA VAL A 69 7.35 1.42 -32.06
C VAL A 69 7.93 2.08 -30.81
N GLN A 70 7.65 3.37 -30.59
CA GLN A 70 8.10 4.08 -29.39
C GLN A 70 7.44 3.53 -28.12
N ASP A 71 6.13 3.32 -28.15
CA ASP A 71 5.38 2.73 -27.03
C ASP A 71 5.86 1.30 -26.74
N GLY A 72 6.10 0.50 -27.78
CA GLY A 72 6.68 -0.84 -27.65
C GLY A 72 8.04 -0.81 -26.96
N CYS A 73 8.95 0.05 -27.41
CA CYS A 73 10.26 0.23 -26.80
C CYS A 73 10.17 0.65 -25.32
N PHE A 74 9.25 1.57 -24.98
CA PHE A 74 9.04 1.99 -23.59
C PHE A 74 8.52 0.85 -22.71
N VAL A 75 7.61 0.03 -23.22
CA VAL A 75 7.09 -1.15 -22.51
C VAL A 75 8.20 -2.17 -22.28
N GLU A 76 8.95 -2.52 -23.33
CA GLU A 76 10.09 -3.45 -23.25
C GLU A 76 11.16 -2.95 -22.26
N TRP A 77 11.51 -1.67 -22.33
CA TRP A 77 12.48 -1.07 -21.42
C TRP A 77 12.00 -1.11 -19.96
N ARG A 78 10.72 -0.80 -19.72
CA ARG A 78 10.11 -0.88 -18.38
C ARG A 78 10.11 -2.32 -17.86
N GLU A 79 9.80 -3.29 -18.72
CA GLU A 79 9.80 -4.71 -18.36
C GLU A 79 11.20 -5.21 -18.07
N MET A 80 12.19 -4.82 -18.88
CA MET A 80 13.61 -5.14 -18.64
C MET A 80 14.12 -4.58 -17.31
N ILE A 81 13.73 -3.34 -16.95
CA ILE A 81 14.06 -2.76 -15.64
C ILE A 81 13.38 -3.54 -14.51
N ALA A 82 12.10 -3.88 -14.66
CA ALA A 82 11.39 -4.67 -13.66
C ALA A 82 12.03 -6.06 -13.49
N ASP A 83 12.47 -6.67 -14.59
CA ASP A 83 13.18 -7.95 -14.59
C ASP A 83 14.55 -7.86 -13.93
N ALA A 84 15.33 -6.84 -14.26
CA ALA A 84 16.61 -6.59 -13.62
C ALA A 84 16.44 -6.30 -12.12
N ALA A 85 15.40 -5.56 -11.74
CA ALA A 85 15.07 -5.31 -10.34
C ALA A 85 14.66 -6.60 -9.60
N ARG A 86 13.90 -7.50 -10.25
CA ARG A 86 13.52 -8.81 -9.68
C ARG A 86 14.70 -9.76 -9.56
N LYS A 87 15.52 -9.88 -10.61
CA LYS A 87 16.64 -10.81 -10.71
C LYS A 87 17.87 -10.34 -9.91
N GLY A 88 18.00 -9.03 -9.68
CA GLY A 88 19.21 -8.41 -9.13
C GLY A 88 20.31 -8.31 -10.20
N PHE A 89 21.28 -7.42 -9.98
CA PHE A 89 22.45 -7.28 -10.86
C PHE A 89 23.63 -8.10 -10.32
N ALA A 90 24.38 -8.76 -11.21
CA ALA A 90 25.68 -9.38 -10.96
C ALA A 90 25.74 -10.43 -9.81
N GLY A 91 24.92 -11.48 -9.87
CA GLY A 91 25.05 -12.62 -8.95
C GLY A 91 24.69 -12.33 -7.49
N GLY A 92 24.13 -11.15 -7.20
CA GLY A 92 23.51 -10.85 -5.91
C GLY A 92 22.22 -11.64 -5.73
N VAL A 93 21.96 -12.11 -4.50
CA VAL A 93 20.71 -12.79 -4.13
C VAL A 93 19.53 -11.90 -4.55
N ALA A 94 18.62 -12.43 -5.37
CA ALA A 94 17.41 -11.75 -5.79
C ALA A 94 16.74 -11.10 -4.57
N PHE A 95 16.67 -9.77 -4.55
CA PHE A 95 16.09 -9.08 -3.41
C PHE A 95 14.60 -9.39 -3.42
N GLN A 96 14.13 -10.12 -2.40
CA GLN A 96 12.72 -10.51 -2.32
C GLN A 96 11.93 -9.27 -1.88
N TRP A 97 11.55 -8.43 -2.85
CA TRP A 97 10.90 -7.13 -2.64
C TRP A 97 9.59 -7.22 -1.85
N ASN A 98 8.95 -8.38 -1.87
CA ASN A 98 7.75 -8.69 -1.11
C ASN A 98 8.01 -9.48 0.19
N SER A 99 9.26 -9.61 0.64
CA SER A 99 9.63 -10.33 1.88
C SER A 99 8.81 -9.88 3.09
N HIS A 100 8.64 -8.57 3.28
CA HIS A 100 7.79 -8.05 4.36
C HIS A 100 6.34 -8.54 4.26
N LYS A 101 5.77 -8.53 3.04
CA LYS A 101 4.39 -9.00 2.83
C LYS A 101 4.29 -10.51 3.09
N ILE A 102 5.25 -11.29 2.61
CA ILE A 102 5.31 -12.74 2.82
C ILE A 102 5.39 -13.06 4.33
N LEU A 103 6.31 -12.42 5.05
CA LEU A 103 6.47 -12.61 6.50
C LEU A 103 5.21 -12.21 7.27
N THR A 104 4.55 -11.13 6.85
CA THR A 104 3.30 -10.67 7.49
C THR A 104 2.18 -11.69 7.29
N GLU A 105 2.03 -12.25 6.10
CA GLU A 105 1.02 -13.27 5.81
C GLU A 105 1.32 -14.59 6.53
N GLN A 106 2.58 -15.03 6.56
CA GLN A 106 2.99 -16.21 7.33
C GLN A 106 2.66 -16.04 8.82
N LEU A 107 2.98 -14.89 9.41
CA LEU A 107 2.68 -14.63 10.82
C LEU A 107 1.17 -14.59 11.08
N ARG A 108 0.37 -14.05 10.16
CA ARG A 108 -1.10 -14.08 10.24
C ARG A 108 -1.64 -15.50 10.21
N GLN A 109 -1.14 -16.32 9.29
CA GLN A 109 -1.51 -17.73 9.16
C GLN A 109 -1.16 -18.51 10.42
N GLU A 110 0.07 -18.40 10.91
CA GLU A 110 0.49 -19.05 12.16
C GLU A 110 -0.36 -18.60 13.36
N TRP A 111 -0.68 -17.31 13.44
CA TRP A 111 -1.53 -16.80 14.52
C TRP A 111 -2.93 -17.41 14.45
N LEU A 112 -3.53 -17.46 13.27
CA LEU A 112 -4.84 -18.09 13.04
C LEU A 112 -4.80 -19.58 13.42
N GLU A 113 -3.77 -20.29 12.99
CA GLU A 113 -3.58 -21.69 13.33
C GLU A 113 -3.46 -21.90 14.84
N LYS A 114 -2.64 -21.10 15.54
CA LYS A 114 -2.52 -21.15 17.01
C LYS A 114 -3.83 -20.79 17.71
N VAL A 115 -4.62 -19.86 17.18
CA VAL A 115 -5.96 -19.55 17.70
C VAL A 115 -6.90 -20.73 17.51
N GLN A 116 -6.88 -21.35 16.33
CA GLN A 116 -7.71 -22.50 16.00
C GLN A 116 -7.33 -23.73 16.82
N GLN A 117 -6.04 -24.01 16.97
CA GLN A 117 -5.53 -25.07 17.86
C GLN A 117 -6.03 -24.84 19.29
N ARG A 118 -5.93 -23.61 19.83
CA ARG A 118 -6.47 -23.27 21.15
C ARG A 118 -7.99 -23.36 21.27
N ARG A 119 -8.73 -23.24 20.16
CA ARG A 119 -10.18 -23.44 20.11
C ARG A 119 -10.55 -24.92 20.03
N SER A 120 -9.78 -25.70 19.27
CA SER A 120 -10.01 -27.13 19.03
C SER A 120 -9.64 -28.00 20.23
N MET A 121 -8.63 -27.59 21.01
CA MET A 121 -8.22 -28.29 22.21
C MET A 121 -9.23 -28.01 23.33
N PRO A 122 -9.82 -29.06 23.95
CA PRO A 122 -10.59 -28.90 25.17
C PRO A 122 -9.69 -28.22 26.20
N ARG A 123 -10.09 -27.03 26.66
CA ARG A 123 -9.32 -26.34 27.72
C ARG A 123 -9.23 -27.30 28.91
N PRO A 124 -8.04 -27.51 29.49
CA PRO A 124 -7.91 -28.24 30.74
C PRO A 124 -8.92 -27.66 31.73
N THR A 125 -9.83 -28.49 32.22
CA THR A 125 -10.96 -28.06 33.05
C THR A 125 -10.40 -27.37 34.30
N GLY A 126 -10.34 -26.04 34.24
CA GLY A 126 -9.74 -25.20 35.27
C GLY A 126 -10.66 -25.06 36.48
N ASN A 127 -10.89 -26.15 37.19
CA ASN A 127 -11.20 -26.24 38.61
C ASN A 127 -11.66 -27.66 38.92
N ARG A 128 -10.99 -28.33 39.88
CA ARG A 128 -11.50 -29.52 40.58
C ARG A 128 -12.75 -29.24 41.44
N ARG A 129 -13.45 -28.11 41.23
CA ARG A 129 -14.70 -27.81 41.93
C ARG A 129 -15.80 -28.62 41.25
N ALA A 130 -16.55 -29.35 42.07
CA ALA A 130 -17.72 -30.09 41.61
C ALA A 130 -18.60 -29.21 40.69
N PRO A 131 -19.09 -29.76 39.56
CA PRO A 131 -20.01 -29.03 38.71
C PRO A 131 -21.21 -28.54 39.53
N LYS A 132 -21.47 -27.23 39.55
CA LYS A 132 -22.67 -26.68 40.20
C LYS A 132 -23.92 -27.39 39.66
N THR A 133 -24.92 -27.68 40.50
CA THR A 133 -26.16 -28.27 40.00
C THR A 133 -26.82 -27.32 38.98
N PRO A 134 -27.56 -27.82 37.97
CA PRO A 134 -28.21 -26.96 36.97
C PRO A 134 -29.13 -25.92 37.62
N GLU A 135 -29.81 -26.29 38.71
CA GLU A 135 -30.65 -25.39 39.49
C GLU A 135 -29.86 -24.28 40.19
N GLN A 136 -28.68 -24.59 40.75
CA GLN A 136 -27.80 -23.58 41.34
C GLN A 136 -27.30 -22.58 40.28
N ARG A 137 -27.03 -23.05 39.05
CA ARG A 137 -26.66 -22.16 37.93
C ARG A 137 -27.82 -21.25 37.56
N ARG A 138 -29.06 -21.76 37.54
CA ARG A 138 -30.27 -20.96 37.31
C ARG A 138 -30.45 -19.90 38.39
N LYS A 139 -30.35 -20.27 39.68
CA LYS A 139 -30.43 -19.31 40.81
C LYS A 139 -29.36 -18.22 40.74
N ILE A 140 -28.13 -18.57 40.34
CA ILE A 140 -27.05 -17.58 40.14
C ILE A 140 -27.35 -16.67 38.94
N ALA A 141 -27.81 -17.23 37.83
CA ALA A 141 -28.15 -16.45 36.63
C ALA A 141 -29.30 -15.47 36.92
N GLU A 142 -30.34 -15.93 37.62
CA GLU A 142 -31.48 -15.11 38.04
C GLU A 142 -31.05 -13.99 39.00
N ALA A 143 -30.23 -14.30 40.01
CA ALA A 143 -29.68 -13.28 40.91
C ALA A 143 -28.79 -12.26 40.16
N ILE A 144 -27.99 -12.70 39.20
CA ILE A 144 -27.20 -11.80 38.35
C ILE A 144 -28.12 -10.95 37.48
N ALA A 145 -29.14 -11.54 36.86
CA ALA A 145 -30.12 -10.82 36.04
C ALA A 145 -30.84 -9.76 36.86
N ALA A 146 -31.32 -10.10 38.06
CA ALA A 146 -31.91 -9.15 39.00
C ALA A 146 -30.95 -7.99 39.34
N LYS A 147 -29.66 -8.25 39.51
CA LYS A 147 -28.65 -7.20 39.72
C LYS A 147 -28.46 -6.31 38.48
N TRP A 148 -28.58 -6.86 37.27
CA TRP A 148 -28.49 -6.08 36.02
C TRP A 148 -29.79 -5.32 35.68
N LEU A 149 -30.93 -5.71 36.25
CA LEU A 149 -32.19 -4.98 36.14
C LEU A 149 -32.17 -3.66 36.93
N ASP A 150 -31.32 -3.55 37.96
CA ASP A 150 -31.06 -2.28 38.63
C ASP A 150 -30.33 -1.32 37.66
N ARG A 151 -31.05 -0.25 37.29
CA ARG A 151 -30.60 0.77 36.36
C ARG A 151 -29.33 1.47 36.83
N GLU A 152 -29.25 1.82 38.12
CA GLU A 152 -28.10 2.54 38.67
C GLU A 152 -26.85 1.67 38.72
N TYR A 153 -27.01 0.39 39.09
CA TYR A 153 -25.92 -0.57 39.05
C TYR A 153 -25.40 -0.79 37.63
N ARG A 154 -26.31 -1.02 36.67
CA ARG A 154 -25.96 -1.23 35.27
C ARG A 154 -25.21 -0.03 34.68
N GLU A 155 -25.74 1.18 34.86
CA GLU A 155 -25.13 2.40 34.31
C GLU A 155 -23.75 2.66 34.93
N ARG A 156 -23.57 2.41 36.23
CA ARG A 156 -22.28 2.54 36.93
C ARG A 156 -21.23 1.56 36.42
N VAL A 157 -21.61 0.30 36.21
CA VAL A 157 -20.71 -0.74 35.69
C VAL A 157 -20.36 -0.46 34.23
N CYS A 158 -21.35 -0.13 33.39
CA CYS A 158 -21.12 0.23 31.99
C CYS A 158 -20.23 1.47 31.86
N SER A 159 -20.44 2.50 32.68
CA SER A 159 -19.62 3.72 32.68
C SER A 159 -18.18 3.45 33.14
N ALA A 160 -17.99 2.61 34.15
CA ALA A 160 -16.66 2.21 34.61
C ALA A 160 -15.90 1.39 33.55
N ILE A 161 -16.58 0.45 32.89
CA ILE A 161 -16.01 -0.34 31.78
C ILE A 161 -15.66 0.56 30.59
N ASN A 162 -16.56 1.48 30.23
CA ASN A 162 -16.35 2.42 29.13
C ASN A 162 -15.23 3.42 29.45
N SER A 163 -15.08 3.85 30.71
CA SER A 163 -13.95 4.67 31.16
C SER A 163 -12.61 3.92 31.09
N TYR A 164 -12.62 2.64 31.45
CA TYR A 164 -11.42 1.80 31.45
C TYR A 164 -10.92 1.45 30.04
N HIS A 165 -11.84 1.24 29.09
CA HIS A 165 -11.49 0.90 27.69
C HIS A 165 -11.54 2.09 26.72
N GLY A 166 -12.21 3.18 27.06
CA GLY A 166 -12.33 4.40 26.25
C GLY A 166 -11.16 5.38 26.41
N THR A 167 -10.20 5.10 27.30
CA THR A 167 -8.97 5.87 27.44
C THR A 167 -7.85 5.24 26.60
N SER A 168 -7.76 5.62 25.31
CA SER A 168 -6.61 5.25 24.47
C SER A 168 -5.36 6.12 24.72
N SER A 169 -5.30 6.86 25.82
CA SER A 169 -4.14 7.64 26.22
C SER A 169 -3.59 7.10 27.54
N GLY A 170 -2.33 6.67 27.50
CA GLY A 170 -1.63 6.01 28.60
C GLY A 170 -1.45 6.89 29.83
N SER A 171 -2.51 7.09 30.61
CA SER A 171 -2.43 7.63 31.96
C SER A 171 -2.56 6.50 32.97
N LYS A 172 -1.48 6.21 33.69
CA LYS A 172 -1.52 5.44 34.93
C LYS A 172 -2.31 6.26 35.95
N VAL A 173 -3.62 6.07 36.02
CA VAL A 173 -4.41 6.69 37.10
C VAL A 173 -4.06 6.00 38.42
N PRO A 174 -3.68 6.74 39.47
CA PRO A 174 -3.31 6.14 40.74
C PRO A 174 -4.53 5.51 41.41
N ARG A 175 -4.35 4.27 41.86
CA ARG A 175 -5.30 3.52 42.69
C ARG A 175 -5.81 4.41 43.84
N LYS A 176 -7.12 4.69 43.89
CA LYS A 176 -7.74 5.39 45.03
C LYS A 176 -7.31 4.74 46.35
N GLN A 177 -6.70 5.53 47.24
CA GLN A 177 -6.44 5.11 48.61
C GLN A 177 -7.77 4.87 49.34
N ARG A 178 -7.85 3.75 50.07
CA ARG A 178 -8.97 3.48 50.98
C ARG A 178 -8.89 4.50 52.14
N THR A 179 -10.04 5.01 52.54
CA THR A 179 -10.19 6.00 53.61
C THR A 179 -9.58 5.53 54.94
N PRO A 180 -8.95 6.41 55.73
CA PRO A 180 -8.41 6.07 57.05
C PRO A 180 -9.52 5.71 58.05
N ARG A 181 -9.34 4.60 58.77
CA ARG A 181 -10.05 4.29 60.01
C ARG A 181 -9.07 4.52 61.18
N GLU A 182 -9.51 5.30 62.15
CA GLU A 182 -8.85 5.69 63.43
C GLU A 182 -8.42 4.47 64.30
N PRO A 183 -7.56 4.66 65.33
CA PRO A 183 -6.21 4.10 65.39
C PRO A 183 -6.05 3.05 66.50
N GLY A 184 -5.20 2.04 66.27
CA GLY A 184 -4.88 1.08 67.33
C GLY A 184 -4.26 -0.22 66.86
N ALA A 185 -3.06 -0.17 66.28
CA ALA A 185 -2.15 -1.31 66.25
C ALA A 185 -0.74 -0.83 65.90
N LYS A 186 0.12 -0.75 66.93
CA LYS A 186 1.54 -0.46 66.79
C LYS A 186 2.20 -1.56 65.96
N ARG A 187 2.94 -1.18 64.92
CA ARG A 187 4.11 -1.94 64.46
C ARG A 187 5.25 -0.97 64.18
N GLU A 188 6.40 -1.36 64.70
CA GLU A 188 7.54 -0.53 65.05
C GLU A 188 8.24 0.09 63.83
N LYS A 189 8.52 1.40 63.91
CA LYS A 189 9.40 2.11 62.99
C LYS A 189 10.85 1.87 63.39
N LYS A 190 11.68 1.38 62.46
CA LYS A 190 13.14 1.49 62.56
C LYS A 190 13.62 2.74 61.81
N LYS A 191 14.00 3.76 62.61
CA LYS A 191 15.05 4.80 62.45
C LYS A 191 15.05 5.63 61.14
N SER A 192 14.57 6.89 61.18
CA SER A 192 15.22 8.17 61.57
C SER A 192 16.22 8.68 60.52
N ILE A 193 15.82 9.61 59.65
CA ILE A 193 15.89 11.10 59.74
C ILE A 193 17.33 11.65 59.71
N GLN A 194 17.52 12.69 58.88
CA GLN A 194 18.37 13.91 59.00
C GLN A 194 18.86 14.25 57.57
N HIS A 195 18.12 15.00 56.74
CA HIS A 195 18.04 16.47 56.65
C HIS A 195 19.40 17.20 56.69
N ARG A 196 19.82 17.78 55.56
CA ARG A 196 20.50 19.08 55.58
C ARG A 196 20.13 19.90 54.34
N ALA A 197 19.88 21.16 54.63
CA ALA A 197 19.31 22.21 53.83
C ALA A 197 20.28 22.81 52.78
N VAL A 198 19.68 23.32 51.70
CA VAL A 198 20.03 24.48 50.86
C VAL A 198 21.25 25.33 51.26
N SER A 199 22.11 25.70 50.31
CA SER A 199 22.04 27.00 49.61
C SER A 199 23.18 27.20 48.59
N LEU A 200 22.94 28.16 47.70
CA LEU A 200 23.65 28.78 46.57
C LEU A 200 25.20 28.83 46.63
N ASP A 201 25.86 28.65 45.47
CA ASP A 201 26.62 29.72 44.82
C ASP A 201 27.24 29.31 43.46
N ASP A 202 27.50 30.35 42.67
CA ASP A 202 27.88 30.42 41.26
C ASP A 202 29.30 29.92 40.91
N ALA A 203 29.58 29.92 39.60
CA ALA A 203 30.90 29.89 38.95
C ALA A 203 31.51 28.55 38.47
N HIS A 204 31.48 28.42 37.14
CA HIS A 204 32.54 27.95 36.22
C HIS A 204 33.34 26.66 36.50
N ALA A 205 33.18 25.77 35.50
CA ALA A 205 34.25 25.02 34.81
C ALA A 205 34.38 23.50 35.09
N LYS A 206 34.53 22.80 33.96
CA LYS A 206 35.02 21.42 33.74
C LYS A 206 34.00 20.29 33.92
N THR A 207 33.32 19.95 32.84
CA THR A 207 32.57 18.69 32.71
C THR A 207 33.55 17.50 32.65
N ALA A 208 33.79 16.90 33.81
CA ALA A 208 34.37 15.57 33.92
C ALA A 208 33.47 14.51 33.24
N PRO A 209 34.01 13.39 32.72
CA PRO A 209 33.21 12.38 32.03
C PRO A 209 32.22 11.75 33.01
N VAL A 210 30.92 11.91 32.71
CA VAL A 210 29.82 11.31 33.45
C VAL A 210 29.99 9.79 33.42
N LYS A 211 30.46 9.21 34.53
CA LYS A 211 30.48 7.77 34.74
C LYS A 211 29.03 7.28 34.76
N ARG A 212 28.56 6.75 33.63
CA ARG A 212 27.25 6.12 33.50
C ARG A 212 27.17 4.99 34.52
N LYS A 213 26.19 5.07 35.42
CA LYS A 213 25.88 4.01 36.39
C LYS A 213 25.57 2.72 35.60
N LYS A 214 26.38 1.68 35.80
CA LYS A 214 26.16 0.35 35.22
C LYS A 214 24.90 -0.22 35.84
N SER A 215 23.78 -0.19 35.11
CA SER A 215 22.58 -0.92 35.47
C SER A 215 22.86 -2.43 35.39
N ALA A 216 22.18 -3.18 36.25
CA ALA A 216 22.29 -4.62 36.43
C ALA A 216 22.41 -5.40 35.10
N THR A 217 23.39 -6.30 35.07
CA THR A 217 23.74 -7.29 34.04
C THR A 217 23.16 -7.01 32.63
N PRO A 218 23.92 -6.33 31.75
CA PRO A 218 23.57 -6.25 30.34
C PRO A 218 23.50 -7.66 29.76
N TYR A 219 22.43 -7.96 29.03
CA TYR A 219 22.31 -9.20 28.26
C TYR A 219 23.55 -9.34 27.36
N LYS A 220 24.30 -10.44 27.55
CA LYS A 220 25.46 -10.76 26.72
C LYS A 220 24.97 -11.55 25.52
N ASP A 221 24.92 -10.91 24.36
CA ASP A 221 24.67 -11.60 23.11
C ASP A 221 25.86 -12.53 22.81
N PRO A 222 25.67 -13.86 22.76
CA PRO A 222 26.75 -14.81 22.47
C PRO A 222 27.38 -14.61 21.09
N MET A 223 26.68 -13.95 20.16
CA MET A 223 27.19 -13.65 18.81
C MET A 223 27.74 -12.22 18.68
N ALA A 224 27.89 -11.47 19.78
CA ALA A 224 28.34 -10.08 19.72
C ALA A 224 29.71 -9.93 19.04
N GLY A 225 30.64 -10.88 19.27
CA GLY A 225 31.96 -10.90 18.63
C GLY A 225 31.87 -11.06 17.12
N GLU A 226 31.18 -12.10 16.66
CA GLU A 226 30.99 -12.39 15.24
C GLU A 226 30.29 -11.26 14.50
N LYS A 227 29.24 -10.67 15.09
CA LYS A 227 28.54 -9.51 14.53
C LYS A 227 29.46 -8.30 14.43
N LEU A 228 30.32 -8.07 15.42
CA LEU A 228 31.27 -6.96 15.40
C LEU A 228 32.33 -7.15 14.31
N GLU A 229 32.85 -8.37 14.15
CA GLU A 229 33.78 -8.72 13.06
C GLU A 229 33.15 -8.57 11.67
N MET A 230 31.87 -8.90 11.52
CA MET A 230 31.15 -8.66 10.28
C MET A 230 31.02 -7.17 9.98
N ILE A 231 30.71 -6.36 10.99
CA ILE A 231 30.61 -4.89 10.85
C ILE A 231 31.97 -4.28 10.49
N THR A 232 33.06 -4.75 11.06
CA THR A 232 34.41 -4.25 10.71
C THR A 232 34.79 -4.61 9.28
N LYS A 233 34.49 -5.84 8.82
CA LYS A 233 34.70 -6.25 7.42
C LYS A 233 33.90 -5.37 6.44
N ILE A 234 32.63 -5.10 6.73
CA ILE A 234 31.79 -4.21 5.89
C ILE A 234 32.37 -2.80 5.84
N ARG A 235 32.85 -2.26 6.96
CA ARG A 235 33.49 -0.93 7.00
C ARG A 235 34.76 -0.90 6.16
N ALA A 236 35.62 -1.91 6.30
CA ALA A 236 36.85 -2.02 5.51
C ALA A 236 36.58 -2.12 4.00
N GLN A 237 35.58 -2.91 3.59
CA GLN A 237 35.16 -3.01 2.19
C GLN A 237 34.64 -1.67 1.65
N ARG A 238 33.82 -0.94 2.43
CA ARG A 238 33.33 0.37 2.03
C ARG A 238 34.46 1.39 1.88
N THR A 239 35.42 1.40 2.79
CA THR A 239 36.59 2.30 2.69
C THR A 239 37.45 1.96 1.47
N ALA A 240 37.68 0.68 1.18
CA ALA A 240 38.44 0.27 0.00
C ALA A 240 37.75 0.70 -1.30
N LEU A 241 36.43 0.48 -1.41
CA LEU A 241 35.64 0.90 -2.57
C LEU A 241 35.59 2.42 -2.73
N GLU A 242 35.55 3.19 -1.63
CA GLU A 242 35.63 4.65 -1.70
C GLU A 242 36.99 5.15 -2.18
N ILE A 243 38.09 4.48 -1.79
CA ILE A 243 39.44 4.80 -2.28
C ILE A 243 39.54 4.48 -3.77
N GLU A 244 39.11 3.30 -4.20
CA GLU A 244 39.12 2.89 -5.61
C GLU A 244 38.30 3.85 -6.49
N LYS A 245 37.11 4.26 -6.03
CA LYS A 245 36.30 5.27 -6.72
C LYS A 245 37.02 6.60 -6.85
N LYS A 246 37.69 7.06 -5.80
CA LYS A 246 38.47 8.31 -5.83
C LYS A 246 39.65 8.20 -6.80
N GLU A 247 40.37 7.09 -6.79
CA GLU A 247 41.48 6.83 -7.72
C GLU A 247 41.02 6.75 -9.18
N ALA A 248 39.87 6.14 -9.45
CA ALA A 248 39.29 6.09 -10.79
C ALA A 248 38.91 7.49 -11.30
N ILE A 249 38.35 8.33 -10.43
CA ILE A 249 38.03 9.74 -10.75
C ILE A 249 39.30 10.53 -11.04
N GLU A 250 40.35 10.37 -10.25
CA GLU A 250 41.64 11.05 -10.47
C GLU A 250 42.34 10.57 -11.75
N ARG A 251 42.31 9.26 -12.06
CA ARG A 251 42.82 8.74 -13.34
C ARG A 251 42.06 9.25 -14.55
N ALA A 252 40.75 9.51 -14.43
CA ALA A 252 39.95 10.05 -15.52
C ALA A 252 40.11 11.57 -15.71
N ARG A 253 40.78 12.25 -14.77
CA ARG A 253 41.08 13.70 -14.83
C ARG A 253 42.46 14.01 -15.42
N LEU A 254 43.36 13.01 -15.48
CA LEU A 254 44.63 13.05 -16.22
C LEU A 254 44.40 12.75 -17.71
#